data_AF-A0AAJ1N5R3-F1
#
_entry.id   AF-A0AAJ1N5R3-F1
#
_cell.length_a   1.000
_cell.length_b   1.000
_cell.length_c   1.000
_cell.angle_alpha   90.00
_cell.angle_beta   90.00
_cell.angle_gamma   90.00
#
_symmetry.space_group_name_H-M   'P 1'
#
loop_
_entity.id
_entity.type
_entity.pdbx_description
1 polymer ?
#
loop_
_entity_poly.entity_id
_entity_poly.type
_entity_poly.pdbx_seq_one_letter_code
_entity_poly.pdbx_strand_id
1 'polypeptide(L)'
;MTKYPSQMQDKFNLRFPDGMRDAVAEIAKKNGRSMNSEIIAALESWIGGTSSPHSNQLTKDESLDLFVEIEDLKDIVIKQQEDIASIGTILAKWSRKKDR
;
A
#
# COMPACT_ATOMS: atom_id res chain seq x y z
N MET A 1 14.17 9.50 -20.75
CA MET A 1 13.84 8.26 -20.00
C MET A 1 13.60 8.66 -18.56
N THR A 2 12.41 8.42 -18.03
CA THR A 2 12.08 8.67 -16.63
C THR A 2 12.87 7.69 -15.74
N LYS A 3 13.58 8.23 -14.76
CA LYS A 3 14.44 7.47 -13.86
C LYS A 3 13.56 6.75 -12.82
N TYR A 4 13.79 5.46 -12.58
CA TYR A 4 13.01 4.73 -11.57
C TYR A 4 13.38 5.24 -10.17
N PRO A 5 12.42 5.32 -9.22
CA PRO A 5 12.68 5.82 -7.86
C PRO A 5 13.80 5.05 -7.13
N SER A 6 13.96 3.74 -7.41
CA SER A 6 15.06 2.92 -6.88
C SER A 6 16.46 3.34 -7.36
N GLN A 7 16.55 4.07 -8.48
CA GLN A 7 17.81 4.59 -9.02
C GLN A 7 18.19 5.96 -8.44
N MET A 8 17.31 6.56 -7.63
CA MET A 8 17.57 7.79 -6.90
C MET A 8 17.99 7.54 -5.44
N GLN A 9 17.87 6.30 -4.96
CA GLN A 9 18.25 5.93 -3.60
C GLN A 9 19.77 5.70 -3.47
N ASP A 10 20.29 6.02 -2.29
CA ASP A 10 21.69 5.79 -1.94
C ASP A 10 22.00 4.29 -1.88
N LYS A 11 23.21 3.93 -2.31
CA LYS A 11 23.67 2.53 -2.39
C LYS A 11 24.91 2.35 -1.54
N PHE A 12 24.88 1.35 -0.67
CA PHE A 12 26.00 1.00 0.18
C PHE A 12 26.44 -0.45 -0.06
N ASN A 13 27.74 -0.66 -0.30
CA ASN A 13 28.30 -1.99 -0.50
C ASN A 13 28.70 -2.60 0.85
N LEU A 14 27.95 -3.59 1.32
CA LEU A 14 28.24 -4.31 2.56
C LEU A 14 29.22 -5.46 2.32
N ARG A 15 30.18 -5.63 3.24
CA ARG A 15 31.08 -6.78 3.29
C ARG A 15 30.67 -7.67 4.45
N PHE A 16 29.96 -8.74 4.15
CA PHE A 16 29.51 -9.71 5.15
C PHE A 16 30.68 -10.65 5.54
N PRO A 17 30.86 -10.94 6.83
CA PRO A 17 31.61 -12.10 7.29
C PRO A 17 31.04 -13.40 6.71
N ASP A 18 31.85 -14.46 6.75
CA ASP A 18 31.44 -15.77 6.23
C ASP A 18 30.14 -16.26 6.87
N GLY A 19 29.25 -16.84 6.05
CA GLY A 19 27.93 -17.34 6.46
C GLY A 19 26.87 -16.27 6.85
N MET A 20 27.24 -15.01 7.10
CA MET A 20 26.28 -13.99 7.56
C MET A 20 25.26 -13.63 6.47
N ARG A 21 25.69 -13.58 5.21
CA ARG A 21 24.79 -13.28 4.08
C ARG A 21 23.66 -14.32 3.96
N ASP A 22 24.00 -15.59 4.14
CA ASP A 22 23.03 -16.68 4.03
C ASP A 22 22.07 -16.68 5.21
N ALA A 23 22.56 -16.37 6.41
CA ALA A 23 21.71 -16.17 7.59
C ALA A 23 20.68 -15.05 7.37
N VAL A 24 21.08 -13.91 6.80
CA VAL A 24 20.15 -12.81 6.45
C VAL A 24 19.16 -13.24 5.37
N ALA A 25 19.59 -14.04 4.39
CA ALA A 25 18.71 -14.55 3.34
C ALA A 25 17.59 -15.44 3.89
N GLU A 26 17.93 -16.33 4.83
CA GLU A 26 16.98 -17.23 5.50
C GLU A 26 15.98 -16.45 6.36
N ILE A 27 16.45 -15.45 7.12
CA ILE A 27 15.56 -14.57 7.91
C ILE A 27 14.60 -13.80 7.00
N ALA A 28 15.11 -13.22 5.91
CA ALA A 28 14.28 -12.48 4.95
C ALA A 28 13.21 -13.38 4.31
N LYS A 29 13.56 -14.62 3.91
CA LYS A 29 12.59 -15.60 3.40
C LYS A 29 11.53 -15.94 4.43
N LYS A 30 11.92 -16.20 5.68
CA LYS A 30 10.98 -16.50 6.78
C LYS A 30 10.00 -15.35 7.02
N ASN A 31 10.45 -14.12 6.85
CA ASN A 31 9.65 -12.90 7.02
C ASN A 31 8.89 -12.49 5.74
N GLY A 32 9.02 -13.22 4.62
CA GLY A 32 8.37 -12.88 3.35
C GLY A 32 8.89 -11.57 2.73
N ARG A 33 10.10 -11.14 3.06
CA ARG A 33 10.72 -9.90 2.62
C ARG A 33 11.89 -10.16 1.68
N SER A 34 12.21 -9.17 0.84
CA SER A 34 13.49 -9.19 0.13
C SER A 34 14.64 -9.02 1.13
N MET A 35 15.83 -9.55 0.82
CA MET A 35 17.02 -9.37 1.66
C MET A 35 17.30 -7.88 1.93
N ASN A 36 17.16 -7.02 0.91
CA ASN A 36 17.34 -5.58 1.07
C ASN A 36 16.30 -4.97 2.02
N SER A 37 15.03 -5.36 1.89
CA SER A 37 13.94 -4.90 2.77
C SER A 37 14.16 -5.35 4.22
N GLU A 38 14.70 -6.55 4.45
CA GLU A 38 15.03 -7.04 5.79
C GLU A 38 16.20 -6.28 6.41
N ILE A 39 17.26 -6.00 5.63
CA ILE A 39 18.40 -5.19 6.09
C ILE A 39 17.93 -3.78 6.47
N ILE A 40 17.10 -3.15 5.65
CA ILE A 40 16.55 -1.82 5.94
C ILE A 40 15.71 -1.87 7.22
N ALA A 41 14.80 -2.83 7.37
CA ALA A 41 13.97 -2.96 8.56
C ALA A 41 14.79 -3.19 9.84
N ALA A 42 15.88 -3.97 9.76
CA ALA A 42 16.79 -4.17 10.88
C ALA A 42 17.55 -2.89 11.24
N LEU A 43 18.01 -2.12 10.25
CA LEU A 43 18.67 -0.83 10.46
C LEU A 43 17.70 0.20 11.05
N GLU A 44 16.48 0.30 10.53
CA GLU A 44 15.43 1.18 11.06
C GLU A 44 15.11 0.83 12.52
N SER A 45 14.96 -0.47 12.83
CA SER A 45 14.76 -0.93 14.20
C SER A 45 15.94 -0.61 15.12
N TRP A 46 17.17 -0.59 14.60
CA TRP A 46 18.37 -0.28 15.37
C TRP A 46 18.54 1.23 15.61
N ILE A 47 18.26 2.04 14.58
CA ILE A 47 18.36 3.51 14.62
C ILE A 47 17.23 4.12 15.47
N GLY A 48 16.02 3.57 15.39
CA GLY A 48 14.81 4.15 15.99
C GLY A 48 14.01 3.15 16.80
N GLY A 49 14.66 2.49 17.78
CA GLY A 49 14.07 1.49 18.67
C GLY A 49 12.54 1.55 18.76
N THR A 50 11.88 0.56 18.15
CA THR A 50 10.41 0.41 18.07
C THR A 50 9.63 1.53 17.37
N SER A 51 9.96 1.84 16.12
CA SER A 51 8.95 2.33 15.18
C SER A 51 8.92 1.46 13.92
N SER A 52 7.82 0.73 13.79
CA SER A 52 7.50 -0.11 12.64
C SER A 52 7.51 0.72 11.35
N PRO A 53 8.22 0.33 10.28
CA PRO A 53 8.22 1.07 9.02
C PRO A 53 7.00 0.76 8.15
N HIS A 54 5.91 0.25 8.75
CA HIS A 54 4.58 0.16 8.12
C HIS A 54 3.49 0.87 8.93
N SER A 55 3.84 1.62 9.98
CA SER A 55 2.88 2.60 10.47
C SER A 55 2.88 3.78 9.50
N ASN A 56 1.88 3.79 8.61
CA ASN A 56 1.19 4.98 8.15
C ASN A 56 0.64 5.74 9.39
N GLN A 57 1.49 6.09 10.36
CA GLN A 57 1.13 6.99 11.43
C GLN A 57 1.24 8.38 10.84
N LEU A 58 0.19 8.71 10.08
CA LEU A 58 -0.17 10.07 9.78
C LEU A 58 -0.08 10.84 11.10
N THR A 59 0.58 11.99 11.06
CA THR A 59 0.46 12.93 12.17
C THR A 59 -1.02 13.20 12.43
N LYS A 60 -1.41 13.56 13.67
CA LYS A 60 -2.83 13.81 13.99
C LYS A 60 -3.47 14.78 12.99
N ASP A 61 -2.71 15.77 12.55
CA ASP A 61 -3.16 16.77 11.57
C ASP A 61 -3.34 16.16 10.17
N GLU A 62 -2.39 15.35 9.68
CA GLU A 62 -2.55 14.63 8.39
C GLU A 62 -3.68 13.60 8.43
N SER A 63 -3.93 12.99 9.60
CA SER A 63 -5.05 12.06 9.76
C SER A 63 -6.39 12.79 9.66
N LEU A 64 -6.50 14.00 10.23
CA LEU A 64 -7.69 14.85 10.16
C LEU A 64 -8.01 15.25 8.72
N ASP A 65 -7.01 15.68 7.95
CA ASP A 65 -7.19 16.07 6.55
C ASP A 65 -7.62 14.87 5.68
N LEU A 66 -7.00 13.70 5.89
CA LEU A 66 -7.41 12.48 5.19
C LEU A 66 -8.85 12.05 5.54
N PHE A 67 -9.29 12.24 6.79
CA PHE A 67 -10.65 11.87 7.19
C PHE A 67 -11.70 12.70 6.45
N VAL A 68 -11.44 14.00 6.23
CA VAL A 68 -12.34 14.88 5.46
C VAL A 68 -12.41 14.43 4.00
N GLU A 69 -11.27 14.17 3.36
CA GLU A 69 -11.24 13.67 1.98
C GLU A 69 -11.95 12.31 1.80
N ILE A 70 -11.82 11.42 2.79
CA ILE A 70 -12.51 10.12 2.77
C ILE A 70 -14.02 10.28 2.88
N GLU A 71 -14.52 11.28 3.60
CA GLU A 71 -15.95 11.53 3.76
C GLU A 71 -16.58 12.01 2.44
N ASP A 72 -15.93 12.95 1.75
CA ASP A 72 -16.35 13.41 0.42
C ASP A 72 -16.37 12.26 -0.61
N LEU A 73 -15.37 11.36 -0.54
CA LEU A 73 -15.33 10.18 -1.41
C LEU A 73 -16.47 9.20 -1.13
N LYS A 74 -16.90 9.05 0.13
CA LYS A 74 -18.05 8.19 0.47
C LYS A 74 -19.33 8.71 -0.17
N ASP A 75 -19.56 10.01 -0.11
CA ASP A 75 -20.74 10.63 -0.71
C ASP A 75 -20.78 10.43 -2.23
N ILE A 76 -19.63 10.54 -2.89
CA ILE A 76 -19.49 10.25 -4.32
C ILE A 76 -19.83 8.79 -4.62
N VAL A 77 -19.31 7.85 -3.83
CA VAL A 77 -19.55 6.41 -4.03
C VAL A 77 -21.01 6.04 -3.81
N ILE A 78 -21.66 6.60 -2.79
CA ILE A 78 -23.09 6.39 -2.51
C ILE A 78 -23.92 6.83 -3.71
N LYS A 79 -23.67 8.03 -4.22
CA LYS A 79 -24.37 8.56 -5.39
C LYS A 79 -24.20 7.68 -6.62
N GLN A 80 -22.99 7.17 -6.88
CA GLN A 80 -22.76 6.23 -7.98
C GLN A 80 -23.55 4.94 -7.80
N GLN A 81 -23.70 4.45 -6.57
CA GLN A 81 -24.45 3.22 -6.29
C GLN A 81 -25.95 3.41 -6.56
N GLU A 82 -26.50 4.58 -6.25
CA GLU A 82 -27.88 4.95 -6.60
C GLU A 82 -28.09 5.02 -8.13
N ASP A 83 -27.16 5.66 -8.84
CA ASP A 83 -27.21 5.75 -10.31
C ASP A 83 -27.16 4.35 -10.96
N ILE A 84 -26.28 3.47 -10.47
CA ILE A 84 -26.19 2.07 -10.94
C ILE A 84 -27.50 1.32 -10.67
N ALA A 85 -28.11 1.48 -9.50
CA ALA A 85 -29.38 0.85 -9.16
C ALA A 85 -30.52 1.34 -10.06
N SER A 86 -30.53 2.64 -10.38
CA SER A 86 -31.48 3.23 -11.32
C SER A 86 -31.32 2.65 -12.72
N ILE A 87 -30.09 2.58 -13.24
CA ILE A 87 -29.77 1.98 -14.54
C ILE A 87 -30.20 0.51 -14.58
N GLY A 88 -29.89 -0.28 -13.54
CA GLY A 88 -30.30 -1.68 -13.44
C GLY A 88 -31.81 -1.86 -13.51
N THR A 89 -32.57 -0.95 -12.88
CA THR A 89 -34.04 -0.96 -12.93
C THR A 89 -34.56 -0.66 -14.33
N ILE A 90 -33.94 0.29 -15.05
CA ILE A 90 -34.30 0.62 -16.43
C ILE A 90 -34.00 -0.54 -17.37
N LEU A 91 -32.83 -1.18 -17.23
CA LEU A 91 -32.45 -2.36 -18.01
C LEU A 91 -33.40 -3.54 -17.76
N ALA A 92 -33.79 -3.79 -16.51
CA ALA A 92 -34.76 -4.83 -16.17
C ALA A 92 -36.16 -4.57 -16.77
N LYS A 93 -36.57 -3.30 -16.87
CA LYS A 93 -37.80 -2.90 -17.58
C LYS A 93 -37.68 -3.11 -19.09
N TRP A 94 -36.53 -2.77 -19.69
CA TRP A 94 -36.26 -3.00 -21.10
C TRP A 94 -36.22 -4.48 -21.48
N SER A 95 -35.57 -5.33 -20.67
CA SER A 95 -35.52 -6.78 -20.89
C SER A 95 -36.93 -7.38 -20.96
N ARG A 96 -37.79 -7.05 -19.99
CA ARG A 96 -39.20 -7.53 -19.96
C ARG A 96 -40.04 -7.06 -21.14
N LYS A 97 -39.68 -5.94 -21.78
CA LYS A 97 -40.38 -5.43 -22.98
C LYS A 97 -39.87 -6.08 -24.26
N LYS A 98 -38.64 -6.60 -24.28
CA LYS A 98 -38.03 -7.27 -25.43
C LYS A 98 -38.51 -8.71 -25.60
N ASP A 99 -38.92 -9.36 -24.51
CA ASP A 99 -39.46 -10.73 -24.49
C ASP A 99 -40.98 -10.82 -24.78
N ARG A 100 -41.61 -9.70 -25.18
CA ARG A 100 -43.01 -9.61 -25.63
C ARG A 100 -43.05 -9.19 -27.09
#